data_AF-A0A438JMV7-F1
#
_entry.id   AF-A0A438JMV7-F1
#
_cell.length_a   1.000
_cell.length_b   1.000
_cell.length_c   1.000
_cell.angle_alpha   90.00
_cell.angle_beta   90.00
_cell.angle_gamma   90.00
#
_symmetry.space_group_name_H-M   'P 1'
#
loop_
_entity.id
_entity.type
_entity.pdbx_description
1 polymer ?
#
loop_
_entity_poly.entity_id
_entity_poly.type
_entity_poly.pdbx_seq_one_letter_code
_entity_poly.pdbx_strand_id
1 'polypeptide(L)'
;MYLTTTQPDVMFMVSLINKFMDCPNELHLQATKRTLRYLKGIIGFGVFYKEGGSEELIAYTDSDYADYAEDLDDRKSTLGYVFMLSSGVMSWSSKKQP
;
A
#
# COMPACT_ATOMS: atom_id res chain seq x y z
N MET A 1 6.37 4.31 -10.82
CA MET A 1 6.09 4.55 -9.38
C MET A 1 4.99 5.62 -9.15
N TYR A 2 4.04 5.84 -10.07
CA TYR A 2 2.97 6.84 -9.87
C TYR A 2 1.67 6.24 -9.28
N LEU A 3 1.33 5.02 -9.71
CA LEU A 3 0.12 4.34 -9.25
C LEU A 3 0.28 3.80 -7.81
N THR A 4 1.45 3.26 -7.49
CA THR A 4 1.76 2.72 -6.16
C THR A 4 1.85 3.82 -5.08
N THR A 5 2.21 5.05 -5.45
CA THR A 5 2.33 6.17 -4.50
C THR A 5 0.97 6.75 -4.11
N THR A 6 -0.01 6.70 -5.01
CA THR A 6 -1.37 7.24 -4.76
C THR A 6 -2.36 6.18 -4.28
N GLN A 7 -2.06 4.89 -4.47
CA GLN A 7 -2.93 3.76 -4.15
C GLN A 7 -2.18 2.69 -3.33
N PRO A 8 -2.23 2.77 -1.98
CA PRO A 8 -1.51 1.87 -1.09
C PRO A 8 -1.89 0.39 -1.24
N ASP A 9 -3.16 0.14 -1.54
CA ASP A 9 -3.72 -1.17 -1.85
C ASP A 9 -3.07 -1.81 -3.08
N VAL A 10 -2.79 -1.03 -4.12
CA VAL A 10 -2.08 -1.49 -5.32
C VAL A 10 -0.61 -1.79 -4.99
N MET A 11 0.05 -0.94 -4.20
CA MET A 11 1.44 -1.18 -3.81
C MET A 11 1.59 -2.47 -2.99
N PHE A 12 0.67 -2.75 -2.07
CA PHE A 12 0.68 -4.00 -1.31
C PHE A 12 0.57 -5.22 -2.24
N MET A 13 -0.43 -5.22 -3.13
CA MET A 13 -0.65 -6.32 -4.08
C MET A 13 0.57 -6.54 -4.99
N VAL A 14 1.16 -5.47 -5.53
CA VAL A 14 2.35 -5.55 -6.38
C VAL A 14 3.56 -6.07 -5.60
N SER A 15 3.76 -5.59 -4.37
CA SER A 15 4.88 -6.02 -3.52
C SER A 15 4.77 -7.50 -3.14
N LEU A 16 3.55 -7.99 -2.89
CA LEU A 16 3.30 -9.39 -2.60
C LEU A 16 3.59 -10.28 -3.81
N ILE A 17 3.12 -9.90 -5.00
CA ILE A 17 3.38 -10.65 -6.25
C ILE A 17 4.89 -10.67 -6.55
N ASN A 18 5.59 -9.57 -6.32
CA ASN A 18 7.02 -9.45 -6.58
C ASN A 18 7.85 -10.50 -5.80
N LYS A 19 7.43 -10.86 -4.58
CA LYS A 19 8.12 -11.88 -3.76
C LYS A 19 8.16 -13.25 -4.42
N PHE A 20 7.22 -13.54 -5.30
CA PHE A 20 7.10 -14.84 -5.97
C PHE A 20 7.45 -14.80 -7.46
N MET A 21 8.03 -13.69 -7.94
CA MET A 21 8.46 -13.60 -9.35
C MET A 21 9.66 -14.49 -9.68
N ASP A 22 10.46 -14.89 -8.68
CA ASP A 22 11.58 -15.80 -8.88
C ASP A 22 11.12 -17.24 -9.21
N CYS A 23 9.97 -17.67 -8.65
CA CYS A 23 9.35 -18.95 -8.96
C CYS A 23 7.80 -18.84 -8.95
N PRO A 24 7.21 -18.33 -10.05
CA PRO A 24 5.76 -18.11 -10.11
C PRO A 24 4.99 -19.43 -10.24
N ASN A 25 3.88 -19.55 -9.53
CA ASN A 25 2.93 -20.66 -9.66
C ASN A 25 1.61 -20.14 -10.27
N GLU A 26 0.68 -21.05 -10.56
CA GLU A 26 -0.62 -20.70 -11.16
C GLU A 26 -1.43 -19.75 -10.25
N LEU A 27 -1.33 -19.88 -8.92
CA LEU A 27 -2.00 -18.98 -7.96
C LEU A 27 -1.46 -17.55 -8.08
N HIS A 28 -0.15 -17.37 -8.19
CA HIS A 28 0.49 -16.06 -8.37
C HIS A 28 0.10 -15.42 -9.71
N LEU A 29 -0.03 -16.22 -10.77
CA LEU A 29 -0.50 -15.75 -12.07
C LEU A 29 -1.97 -15.30 -12.01
N GLN A 30 -2.83 -16.05 -11.32
CA GLN A 30 -4.23 -15.68 -11.11
C GLN A 30 -4.39 -14.42 -10.28
N ALA A 31 -3.60 -14.27 -9.21
CA ALA A 31 -3.53 -13.06 -8.40
C ALA A 31 -3.12 -11.85 -9.26
N THR A 32 -2.07 -12.00 -10.08
CA THR A 32 -1.62 -10.95 -11.00
C THR A 32 -2.72 -10.54 -11.99
N LYS A 33 -3.41 -11.51 -12.61
CA LYS A 33 -4.54 -11.23 -13.50
C LYS A 33 -5.68 -10.50 -12.78
N ARG A 34 -5.94 -10.83 -11.51
CA ARG A 34 -6.95 -10.13 -10.69
C ARG A 34 -6.53 -8.69 -10.41
N THR A 35 -5.26 -8.46 -10.06
CA THR A 35 -4.71 -7.11 -9.89
C THR A 35 -4.87 -6.29 -11.16
N LEU A 36 -4.53 -6.83 -12.34
CA LEU A 36 -4.71 -6.13 -13.61
C LEU A 36 -6.19 -5.79 -13.91
N ARG A 37 -7.13 -6.68 -13.59
CA ARG A 37 -8.58 -6.38 -13.74
C ARG A 37 -9.04 -5.28 -12.79
N TYR A 38 -8.55 -5.29 -11.55
CA TYR A 38 -8.83 -4.23 -10.58
C TYR A 38 -8.29 -2.89 -11.10
N LEU A 39 -7.03 -2.85 -11.54
CA LEU A 39 -6.42 -1.66 -12.14
C LEU A 39 -7.23 -1.13 -13.32
N LYS A 40 -7.76 -2.02 -14.17
CA LYS A 40 -8.62 -1.64 -15.29
C LYS A 40 -9.93 -1.00 -14.84
N GLY A 41 -10.52 -1.48 -13.74
CA GLY A 41 -11.77 -0.95 -13.18
C GLY A 41 -11.61 0.44 -12.55
N ILE A 42 -10.41 0.77 -12.08
CA ILE A 42 -10.13 2.02 -11.37
C ILE A 42 -9.46 3.10 -12.22
N ILE A 43 -9.30 2.91 -13.54
CA ILE A 43 -8.63 3.89 -14.43
C ILE A 43 -9.27 5.29 -14.35
N GLY A 44 -10.59 5.35 -14.13
CA GLY A 44 -11.33 6.62 -13.97
C GLY A 44 -11.34 7.19 -12.55
N PHE A 45 -10.72 6.50 -11.60
CA PHE A 45 -10.70 6.87 -10.18
C PHE A 45 -9.33 7.40 -9.80
N GLY A 46 -9.30 8.53 -9.11
CA GLY A 46 -8.07 9.16 -8.66
C GLY A 46 -8.33 10.07 -7.47
N VAL A 47 -7.25 10.53 -6.85
CA VAL A 47 -7.32 11.52 -5.78
C VAL A 47 -7.57 12.89 -6.41
N PHE A 48 -8.71 13.51 -6.09
CA PHE A 48 -9.05 14.85 -6.57
C PHE A 48 -8.82 15.87 -5.45
N TYR A 49 -7.92 16.83 -5.70
CA TYR A 49 -7.70 17.96 -4.82
C TYR A 49 -8.56 19.12 -5.31
N LYS A 50 -9.51 19.56 -4.49
CA LYS A 50 -10.37 20.70 -4.81
C LYS A 50 -9.68 21.99 -4.39
N GLU A 51 -9.64 22.96 -5.29
CA GLU A 51 -9.19 24.32 -4.98
C GLU A 51 -10.12 24.96 -3.92
N GLY A 52 -9.53 25.56 -2.87
CA GLY A 52 -10.27 26.10 -1.73
C GLY A 52 -10.81 25.06 -0.75
N GLY A 53 -10.29 23.81 -0.79
CA GLY A 53 -10.51 22.81 0.25
C GLY A 53 -9.76 23.12 1.55
N SER A 54 -9.94 22.28 2.57
CA SER A 54 -9.14 22.37 3.79
C SER A 54 -7.65 22.16 3.46
N GLU A 55 -6.82 23.16 3.76
CA GLU A 55 -5.35 23.10 3.65
C GLU A 55 -4.71 22.36 4.83
N GLU A 56 -5.52 21.70 5.66
CA GLU A 56 -5.03 20.95 6.80
C GLU A 56 -4.25 19.71 6.35
N LEU A 57 -2.99 19.65 6.76
CA LEU A 57 -2.15 18.47 6.63
C LEU A 57 -2.41 17.55 7.82
N ILE A 58 -3.03 16.40 7.56
CA ILE A 58 -3.32 15.38 8.57
C ILE A 58 -2.33 14.24 8.40
N ALA A 59 -1.72 13.79 9.52
CA ALA A 59 -0.79 12.67 9.53
C ALA A 59 -1.31 11.56 10.45
N TYR A 60 -1.31 10.34 9.93
CA TYR A 60 -1.55 9.12 10.69
C TYR A 60 -0.24 8.33 10.77
N THR A 61 0.04 7.77 11.93
CA THR A 61 1.17 6.87 12.16
C THR A 61 0.65 5.61 12.82
N ASP A 62 1.20 4.47 12.42
CA ASP A 62 0.87 3.17 12.98
C ASP A 62 2.16 2.37 13.23
N SER A 63 2.14 1.55 14.28
CA SER A 63 3.24 0.66 14.64
C SER A 63 2.67 -0.62 15.21
N ASP A 64 2.84 -1.74 14.51
CA ASP A 64 2.54 -3.06 15.06
C ASP A 64 3.74 -3.54 15.89
N TYR A 65 3.50 -3.91 17.16
CA TYR A 65 4.55 -4.48 18.00
C TYR A 65 4.60 -5.98 17.76
N ALA A 66 5.68 -6.46 17.14
CA ALA A 66 5.86 -7.88 16.88
C ALA A 66 6.25 -8.60 18.20
N ASP A 67 5.25 -9.13 18.91
CA ASP A 67 5.47 -9.98 20.08
C ASP A 67 5.52 -11.48 19.70
N TYR A 68 5.91 -12.33 20.65
CA TYR A 68 6.08 -13.79 20.53
C TYR A 68 4.88 -14.54 19.93
N ALA A 69 3.69 -13.95 19.92
CA ALA A 69 2.46 -14.56 19.41
C ALA A 69 2.12 -14.18 17.95
N GLU A 70 2.64 -13.08 17.41
CA GLU A 70 2.15 -12.50 16.14
C GLU A 70 3.11 -12.68 14.95
N ASP A 71 4.44 -12.65 15.15
CA ASP A 71 5.42 -12.88 14.07
C ASP A 71 6.45 -13.95 14.50
N LEU A 72 6.15 -15.21 14.17
CA LEU A 72 6.99 -16.38 14.50
C LEU A 72 8.25 -16.49 13.63
N ASP A 73 8.30 -15.77 12.50
CA ASP A 73 9.38 -15.89 11.51
C ASP A 73 10.55 -14.96 11.89
N ASP A 74 10.30 -13.65 12.06
CA ASP A 74 11.38 -12.67 12.22
C ASP A 74 11.26 -11.72 13.43
N ARG A 75 10.12 -11.68 14.14
CA ARG A 75 9.84 -10.78 15.29
C ARG A 75 10.12 -9.30 15.02
N LYS A 76 9.79 -8.82 13.82
CA LYS A 76 10.12 -7.46 13.39
C LYS A 76 8.85 -6.65 13.24
N SER A 77 8.77 -5.55 13.99
CA SER A 77 7.71 -4.57 13.86
C SER A 77 7.71 -3.91 12.48
N THR A 78 6.52 -3.52 12.04
CA THR A 78 6.22 -2.72 10.87
C THR A 78 5.82 -1.33 11.33
N LEU A 79 6.50 -0.33 10.78
CA LEU A 79 6.18 1.08 11.01
C LEU A 79 5.52 1.64 9.76
N GLY A 80 4.39 2.31 9.93
CA GLY A 80 3.60 2.89 8.86
C GLY A 80 3.26 4.36 9.11
N TYR A 81 3.16 5.15 8.05
CA TYR A 81 2.58 6.49 8.10
C TYR A 81 1.77 6.79 6.85
N VAL A 82 0.80 7.70 6.99
CA VAL A 82 0.02 8.28 5.89
C VAL A 82 -0.17 9.78 6.13
N PHE A 83 0.28 10.59 5.18
CA PHE A 83 0.04 12.03 5.12
C PHE A 83 -1.10 12.33 4.14
N MET A 84 -2.08 13.11 4.59
CA MET A 84 -3.25 13.51 3.83
C MET A 84 -3.35 15.04 3.77
N LEU A 85 -3.77 15.57 2.61
CA LEU A 85 -4.06 16.98 2.39
C LEU A 85 -5.38 17.10 1.65
N SER A 86 -6.26 18.03 2.03
CA SER A 86 -7.54 18.26 1.34
C SER A 86 -8.29 16.95 1.01
N SER A 87 -8.45 16.08 2.02
CA SER A 87 -9.08 14.74 1.95
C SER A 87 -8.39 13.67 1.08
N GLY A 88 -7.23 13.97 0.48
CA GLY A 88 -6.47 13.06 -0.37
C GLY A 88 -5.14 12.62 0.24
N VAL A 89 -4.73 11.36 -0.01
CA VAL A 89 -3.41 10.86 0.41
C VAL A 89 -2.31 11.47 -0.45
N MET A 90 -1.37 12.16 0.18
CA MET A 90 -0.21 12.80 -0.45
C MET A 90 1.03 11.92 -0.42
N SER A 91 1.28 11.26 0.71
CA SER A 91 2.47 10.45 0.93
C SER A 91 2.20 9.39 1.98
N TRP A 92 2.80 8.22 1.84
CA TRP A 92 2.65 7.14 2.79
C TRP A 92 3.85 6.19 2.71
N SER A 93 4.07 5.42 3.76
CA SER A 93 5.06 4.34 3.79
C SER A 93 4.62 3.25 4.75
N SER A 94 5.01 2.02 4.47
CA SER A 94 4.95 0.90 5.41
C SER A 94 6.25 0.13 5.30
N LYS A 95 6.98 -0.03 6.41
CA LYS A 95 8.32 -0.61 6.43
C LYS A 95 8.49 -1.55 7.62
N LYS A 96 8.81 -2.81 7.33
CA LYS A 96 9.27 -3.78 8.33
C LYS A 96 10.66 -3.37 8.83
N GLN A 97 10.89 -3.42 10.14
CA GLN A 97 12.16 -3.09 10.76
C GLN A 97 13.30 -3.97 10.20
N PRO A 98 14.52 -3.41 10.02
CA PRO A 98 15.66 -4.13 9.48
C PRO A 98 16.17 -5.26 10.37
#